data_AF-A0A662QCK9-F1
#
_entry.id   AF-A0A662QCK9-F1
#
_cell.length_a   1.000
_cell.length_b   1.000
_cell.length_c   1.000
_cell.angle_alpha   90.00
_cell.angle_beta   90.00
_cell.angle_gamma   90.00
#
_symmetry.space_group_name_H-M   'P 1'
#
loop_
_entity.id
_entity.type
_entity.pdbx_description
1 polymer ?
#
loop_
_entity_poly.entity_id
_entity_poly.type
_entity_poly.pdbx_seq_one_letter_code
_entity_poly.pdbx_strand_id
1 'polypeptide(L)' 'MKILVLNCGSSSIKYQLIDMDKQRAIARGIVARIGEKRSYIRHRT' A
#
# COMPACT_ATOMS: atom_id res chain seq x y z
N MET A 1 -17.70 2.04 5.07
CA MET A 1 -16.52 1.52 5.80
C MET A 1 -15.28 1.56 4.91
N LYS A 2 -14.13 2.00 5.44
CA LYS A 2 -12.84 1.96 4.73
C LYS A 2 -11.94 0.89 5.34
N ILE A 3 -11.41 -0.01 4.52
CA ILE A 3 -10.48 -1.07 4.95
C ILE A 3 -9.11 -0.81 4.35
N LEU A 4 -8.08 -0.77 5.19
CA LEU A 4 -6.68 -0.76 4.77
C LEU A 4 -6.15 -2.19 4.78
N VAL A 5 -5.75 -2.68 3.61
CA VAL A 5 -5.11 -3.98 3.45
C VAL A 5 -3.61 -3.76 3.34
N LEU A 6 -2.83 -4.48 4.14
CA LEU A 6 -1.38 -4.46 4.12
C LEU A 6 -0.84 -5.86 3.81
N ASN A 7 0.14 -5.92 2.91
CA ASN A 7 0.97 -7.09 2.70
C ASN A 7 2.42 -6.68 3.00
N CYS A 8 2.93 -7.16 4.14
CA CYS A 8 4.27 -6.86 4.64
C CYS A 8 5.22 -7.99 4.28
N GLY A 9 6.15 -7.70 3.37
CA GLY A 9 7.35 -8.52 3.17
C GLY A 9 8.49 -8.05 4.08
N SER A 10 9.62 -8.75 4.02
CA SER A 10 10.79 -8.44 4.85
C SER A 10 11.38 -7.03 4.62
N SER A 11 11.29 -6.49 3.39
CA SER A 11 11.81 -5.17 3.03
C SER A 11 10.82 -4.32 2.20
N SER A 12 9.54 -4.68 2.20
CA SER A 12 8.51 -3.93 1.48
C SER A 12 7.13 -4.04 2.12
N ILE A 13 6.30 -3.02 1.91
CA ILE A 13 4.89 -3.03 2.29
C ILE A 13 4.07 -2.63 1.07
N LYS A 14 3.27 -3.57 0.56
CA LYS A 14 2.21 -3.25 -0.42
C LYS A 14 0.95 -2.90 0.35
N TYR A 15 0.25 -1.86 -0.08
CA TYR A 15 -0.97 -1.42 0.57
C TYR A 15 -2.08 -1.11 -0.43
N GLN A 16 -3.31 -1.29 0.02
CA GLN A 16 -4.52 -0.89 -0.70
C GLN A 16 -5.57 -0.40 0.29
N LEU A 17 -6.15 0.77 0.02
CA LEU A 17 -7.29 1.30 0.75
C LEU A 17 -8.55 1.00 -0.06
N ILE A 18 -9.50 0.30 0.54
CA ILE A 18 -10.74 -0.13 -0.09
C ILE A 18 -11.90 0.61 0.57
N ASP A 19 -12.74 1.24 -0.25
CA ASP A 19 -14.07 1.68 0.13
C ASP A 19 -15.02 0.49 -0.04
N MET A 20 -15.43 -0.11 1.08
CA MET A 20 -16.27 -1.32 1.07
C MET A 20 -17.72 -1.01 0.75
N ASP A 21 -18.18 0.23 0.96
CA ASP A 21 -19.54 0.63 0.61
C ASP A 21 -19.68 0.70 -0.92
N LYS A 22 -18.59 1.08 -1.60
CA LYS A 22 -18.50 1.14 -3.07
C LYS A 22 -17.75 -0.05 -3.69
N GLN A 23 -17.35 -1.03 -2.88
CA GLN A 23 -16.56 -2.21 -3.25
C GLN A 23 -15.38 -1.91 -4.18
N ARG A 24 -14.68 -0.80 -3.95
CA ARG A 24 -13.60 -0.34 -4.85
C ARG A 24 -12.34 0.05 -4.11
N ALA A 25 -11.19 -0.19 -4.74
CA ALA A 25 -9.93 0.40 -4.31
C ALA A 25 -9.98 1.92 -4.55
N ILE A 26 -9.63 2.70 -3.52
CA ILE A 26 -9.55 4.17 -3.60
C ILE A 26 -8.11 4.70 -3.45
N ALA A 27 -7.18 3.82 -3.07
CA ALA A 27 -5.75 4.06 -3.16
C ALA A 27 -4.99 2.74 -3.14
N ARG A 28 -3.80 2.71 -3.72
CA ARG A 28 -2.84 1.62 -3.60
C ARG A 28 -1.42 2.12 -3.69
N GLY A 29 -0.49 1.32 -3.22
CA GLY A 29 0.92 1.62 -3.41
C GLY A 29 1.85 0.60 -2.81
N ILE A 30 3.13 0.95 -2.84
CA ILE A 30 4.20 0.16 -2.26
C ILE A 30 5.21 1.09 -1.60
N VAL A 31 5.66 0.70 -0.42
CA VAL A 31 6.91 1.16 0.19
C VAL A 31 7.92 0.06 -0.08
N ALA A 32 9.02 0.38 -0.76
CA ALA A 32 10.00 -0.62 -1.23
C ALA A 32 11.41 -0.31 -0.75
N ARG A 33 12.23 -1.36 -0.63
CA ARG A 33 13.63 -1.30 -0.22
C ARG A 33 13.80 -0.64 1.16
N ILE A 34 12.91 -0.99 2.09
CA ILE A 34 12.96 -0.50 3.47
C ILE A 34 14.28 -0.95 4.10
N GLY A 35 15.03 -0.02 4.68
CA GLY A 35 16.37 -0.28 5.22
C GLY A 35 17.52 -0.08 4.22
N GLU A 36 17.24 0.22 2.94
CA GLU A 36 18.26 0.55 1.94
C GLU A 36 18.30 2.06 1.64
N LYS A 37 19.46 2.55 1.18
CA LYS A 37 19.66 3.96 0.76
C LYS A 37 18.72 4.40 -0.37
N ARG A 38 18.26 3.47 -1.20
CA ARG A 38 17.35 3.73 -2.34
C ARG A 38 15.90 3.33 -2.04
N SER A 39 15.50 3.43 -0.77
CA SER A 39 14.09 3.25 -0.40
C SER A 39 13.20 4.25 -1.16
N TYR A 40 12.00 3.80 -1.54
CA TYR A 40 11.08 4.65 -2.29
C TYR A 40 9.63 4.27 -2.01
N ILE A 41 8.74 5.23 -2.33
CA ILE A 41 7.29 5.07 -2.25
C ILE A 41 6.74 5.27 -3.66
N ARG A 42 5.86 4.35 -4.09
CA ARG A 42 5.04 4.54 -5.30
C ARG A 42 3.58 4.48 -4.90
N HIS A 43 2.86 5.58 -5.12
CA HIS A 43 1.47 5.77 -4.75
C HIS A 43 0.60 5.98 -6.00
N ARG A 44 -0.63 5.45 -5.96
CA ARG A 44 -1.67 5.71 -6.96
C ARG A 44 -3.04 5.74 -6.29
N THR A 45 -3.79 6.80 -6.53
CA THR A 45 -5.23 6.91 -6.22
C THR A 45 -6.09 6.31 -7.33
#